data_AF-A0A2V6K2X0-F1
#
_entry.id   AF-A0A2V6K2X0-F1
#
_cell.length_a   1.000
_cell.length_b   1.000
_cell.length_c   1.000
_cell.angle_alpha   90.00
_cell.angle_beta   90.00
_cell.angle_gamma   90.00
#
_symmetry.space_group_name_H-M   'P 1'
#
loop_
_entity.id
_entity.type
_entity.pdbx_description
1 polymer ?
#
loop_
_entity_poly.entity_id
_entity_poly.type
_entity_poly.pdbx_seq_one_letter_code
_entity_poly.pdbx_strand_id
1 'polypeptide(L)'
;ALWKAWDEEDGDVKWDSPWGPGRPGWHIECSAMSTALLGDQLDIHCGGVDNIFPHHEAEIAQSEGVTEKKFVHHWLHCAHLLVDGQKMAKSLGNFYTVPDVVAKGYT
;
A
#
# COMPACT_ATOMS: atom_id res chain seq x y z
N ALA A 1 -3.89 9.14 7.65
CA ALA A 1 -2.97 10.13 8.25
C ALA A 1 -1.76 10.26 7.34
N LEU A 2 -1.21 11.46 7.17
CA LEU A 2 0.04 11.69 6.42
C LEU A 2 1.26 11.40 7.32
N TRP A 3 1.23 11.95 8.53
CA TRP A 3 2.21 11.69 9.57
C TRP A 3 1.47 11.19 10.81
N LYS A 4 1.98 10.14 11.43
CA LYS A 4 1.50 9.65 12.73
C LYS A 4 2.52 10.09 13.78
N ALA A 5 2.06 10.85 14.77
CA ALA A 5 2.88 11.21 15.91
C ALA A 5 3.32 9.93 16.63
N TRP A 6 4.57 9.90 17.07
CA TRP A 6 5.12 8.77 17.80
C TRP A 6 4.49 8.65 19.18
N ASP A 7 4.25 7.41 19.60
CA ASP A 7 3.97 7.06 20.99
C ASP A 7 4.84 5.88 21.46
N GLU A 8 4.74 5.52 22.74
CA GLU A 8 5.55 4.44 23.32
C GLU A 8 5.30 3.07 22.66
N GLU A 9 4.12 2.84 22.07
CA GLU A 9 3.78 1.58 21.39
C GLU A 9 4.51 1.42 20.06
N ASP A 10 4.96 2.52 19.44
CA ASP A 10 5.74 2.50 18.20
C ASP A 10 7.22 2.10 18.42
N GLY A 11 7.71 2.06 19.67
CA GLY A 11 9.08 1.66 20.00
C GLY A 11 10.14 2.54 19.32
N ASP A 12 11.11 1.92 18.64
CA ASP A 12 12.20 2.64 17.96
C ASP A 12 11.84 3.15 16.56
N VAL A 13 10.63 2.90 16.07
CA VAL A 13 10.19 3.29 14.72
C VAL A 13 9.75 4.75 14.73
N LYS A 14 10.74 5.66 14.74
CA LYS A 14 10.51 7.11 14.69
C LYS A 14 11.59 7.87 13.92
N TRP A 15 11.17 8.98 13.34
CA TRP A 15 12.01 9.96 12.68
C TRP A 15 11.65 11.36 13.12
N ASP A 16 12.64 12.25 13.15
CA ASP A 16 12.41 13.67 13.40
C ASP A 16 11.67 14.32 12.23
N SER A 17 10.74 15.21 12.55
CA SER A 17 9.98 15.97 11.56
C SER A 17 9.62 17.37 12.10
N PRO A 18 9.16 18.31 11.25
CA PRO A 18 8.66 19.61 11.69
C PRO A 18 7.46 19.56 12.65
N TRP A 19 6.79 18.40 12.76
CA TRP A 19 5.64 18.18 13.65
C TRP A 19 6.00 17.36 14.89
N GLY A 20 7.29 17.15 15.14
CA GLY A 20 7.80 16.28 16.20
C GLY A 20 8.09 14.85 15.72
N PRO A 21 8.60 13.99 16.62
CA PRO A 21 8.92 12.61 16.28
C PRO A 21 7.68 11.83 15.87
N GLY A 22 7.83 10.98 14.86
CA GLY A 22 6.74 10.18 14.32
C GLY A 22 7.18 9.30 13.16
N ARG A 23 6.19 8.88 12.38
CA ARG A 23 6.40 8.03 11.20
C ARG A 23 5.40 8.37 10.11
N PRO A 24 5.72 8.07 8.84
CA PRO A 24 4.77 8.25 7.76
C PRO A 24 3.54 7.37 7.96
N GLY A 25 2.42 7.85 7.43
CA GLY A 25 1.25 7.00 7.23
C GLY A 25 1.38 6.17 5.97
N TRP A 26 0.81 4.97 5.99
CA TRP A 26 0.87 4.00 4.90
C TRP A 26 0.69 4.58 3.48
N HIS A 27 -0.28 5.47 3.28
CA HIS A 27 -0.58 6.03 1.95
C HIS A 27 0.48 7.03 1.45
N ILE A 28 1.05 7.88 2.33
CA ILE A 28 2.00 8.92 1.92
C ILE A 28 3.34 8.33 1.47
N GLU A 29 3.66 7.13 1.95
CA GLU A 29 4.86 6.41 1.57
C GLU A 29 4.89 6.15 0.06
N CYS A 30 3.82 5.56 -0.50
CA CYS A 30 3.72 5.26 -1.93
C CYS A 30 3.70 6.54 -2.79
N SER A 31 2.92 7.56 -2.40
CA SER A 31 2.88 8.86 -3.10
C SER A 31 4.26 9.49 -3.18
N ALA A 32 4.98 9.57 -2.05
CA ALA A 32 6.30 10.21 -1.99
C ALA A 32 7.36 9.42 -2.77
N MET A 33 7.41 8.10 -2.61
CA MET A 33 8.42 7.28 -3.28
C MET A 33 8.21 7.22 -4.80
N SER A 34 6.97 7.02 -5.24
CA SER A 34 6.67 6.87 -6.67
C SER A 34 6.94 8.16 -7.44
N THR A 35 6.51 9.31 -6.93
CA THR A 35 6.75 10.61 -7.56
C THR A 35 8.23 10.99 -7.55
N ALA A 36 8.96 10.67 -6.48
CA ALA A 36 10.40 10.92 -6.41
C ALA A 36 11.21 10.12 -7.44
N LEU A 37 10.77 8.90 -7.79
CA LEU A 37 11.51 8.00 -8.68
C LEU A 37 11.04 8.07 -10.13
N LEU A 38 9.73 8.26 -10.36
CA LEU A 38 9.10 8.15 -11.68
C LEU A 38 8.58 9.49 -12.21
N GLY A 39 8.63 10.54 -11.39
CA GLY A 39 8.08 11.86 -11.68
C GLY A 39 6.62 11.99 -11.30
N ASP A 40 6.07 13.19 -11.49
CA ASP A 40 4.73 13.56 -11.01
C ASP A 40 3.57 12.79 -11.69
N GLN A 41 3.83 12.13 -12.82
CA GLN A 41 2.82 11.41 -13.60
C GLN A 41 3.35 10.03 -14.00
N LEU A 42 2.62 8.98 -13.62
CA LEU A 42 2.94 7.60 -13.92
C LEU A 42 2.06 7.08 -15.05
N ASP A 43 2.64 6.25 -15.93
CA ASP A 43 1.87 5.55 -16.96
C ASP A 43 0.96 4.48 -16.34
N ILE A 44 1.52 3.62 -15.48
CA ILE A 44 0.84 2.47 -14.86
C ILE A 44 1.16 2.39 -13.37
N HIS A 45 0.13 2.23 -12.55
CA HIS A 45 0.25 1.88 -11.14
C HIS A 45 -0.62 0.66 -10.82
N CYS A 46 -0.03 -0.33 -10.13
CA CYS A 46 -0.65 -1.64 -9.89
C CYS A 46 -0.95 -1.87 -8.40
N GLY A 47 -1.94 -2.71 -8.09
CA GLY A 47 -2.19 -3.17 -6.72
C GLY A 47 -3.25 -4.27 -6.65
N GLY A 48 -3.55 -4.74 -5.42
CA GLY A 48 -4.72 -5.58 -5.19
C GLY A 48 -6.03 -4.78 -5.28
N VAL A 49 -7.15 -5.42 -5.58
CA VAL A 49 -8.47 -4.74 -5.62
C VAL A 49 -8.85 -4.10 -4.28
N ASP A 50 -8.31 -4.61 -3.17
CA ASP A 50 -8.42 -4.02 -1.84
C ASP A 50 -7.67 -2.69 -1.68
N ASN A 51 -6.71 -2.40 -2.56
CA ASN A 51 -6.00 -1.13 -2.55
C ASN A 51 -6.76 -0.01 -3.26
N ILE A 52 -7.82 -0.30 -4.05
CA ILE A 52 -8.62 0.73 -4.73
C ILE A 52 -9.05 1.80 -3.71
N PHE A 53 -9.64 1.36 -2.60
CA PHE A 53 -10.00 2.23 -1.50
C PHE A 53 -9.63 1.59 -0.16
N PRO A 54 -9.01 2.33 0.78
CA PRO A 54 -8.70 3.76 0.71
C PRO A 54 -7.32 4.08 0.12
N HIS A 55 -6.51 3.07 -0.22
CA HIS A 55 -5.07 3.27 -0.44
C HIS A 55 -4.77 4.10 -1.69
N HIS A 56 -5.14 3.64 -2.88
CA HIS A 56 -4.87 4.36 -4.13
C HIS A 56 -5.67 5.66 -4.24
N GLU A 57 -6.89 5.70 -3.69
CA GLU A 57 -7.66 6.95 -3.61
C GLU A 57 -6.92 8.03 -2.80
N ALA A 58 -6.27 7.64 -1.69
CA ALA A 58 -5.45 8.55 -0.91
C ALA A 58 -4.16 8.95 -1.63
N GLU A 59 -3.55 8.05 -2.41
CA GLU A 59 -2.36 8.37 -3.22
C GLU A 59 -2.68 9.37 -4.33
N ILE A 60 -3.83 9.22 -5.01
CA ILE A 60 -4.35 10.20 -5.97
C ILE A 60 -4.52 11.54 -5.26
N ALA A 61 -5.27 11.59 -4.15
CA ALA A 61 -5.52 12.84 -3.45
C ALA A 61 -4.24 13.57 -2.97
N GLN A 62 -3.25 12.82 -2.52
CA GLN A 62 -1.97 13.36 -2.05
C GLN A 62 -1.10 13.88 -3.20
N SER A 63 -0.95 13.08 -4.25
CA SER A 63 -0.05 13.37 -5.37
C SER A 63 -0.63 14.46 -6.28
N GLU A 64 -1.93 14.38 -6.60
CA GLU A 64 -2.60 15.42 -7.39
C GLU A 64 -2.78 16.71 -6.58
N GLY A 65 -2.97 16.60 -5.26
CA GLY A 65 -3.09 17.76 -4.37
C GLY A 65 -1.82 18.61 -4.25
N VAL A 66 -0.63 18.02 -4.42
CA VAL A 66 0.65 18.75 -4.38
C VAL A 66 1.17 19.13 -5.77
N THR A 67 0.88 18.34 -6.80
CA THR A 67 1.41 18.56 -8.16
C THR A 67 0.46 19.32 -9.08
N GLU A 68 -0.83 19.35 -8.77
CA GLU A 68 -1.91 19.82 -9.64
C GLU A 68 -1.98 19.12 -11.01
N LYS A 69 -1.37 17.93 -11.12
CA LYS A 69 -1.33 17.09 -12.32
C LYS A 69 -2.07 15.80 -12.07
N LYS A 70 -2.49 15.14 -13.16
CA LYS A 70 -3.03 13.78 -13.09
C LYS A 70 -1.93 12.81 -12.66
N PHE A 71 -2.12 12.09 -11.55
CA PHE A 71 -1.08 11.25 -10.96
C PHE A 71 -0.78 9.98 -11.76
N VAL A 72 -1.80 9.20 -12.14
CA VAL A 72 -1.63 7.93 -12.86
C VAL A 72 -2.56 7.85 -14.06
N HIS A 73 -2.04 7.49 -15.23
CA HIS A 73 -2.85 7.34 -16.44
C HIS A 73 -3.70 6.06 -16.44
N HIS A 74 -3.10 4.93 -16.02
CA HIS A 74 -3.76 3.62 -15.96
C HIS A 74 -3.53 2.91 -14.63
N TRP A 75 -4.63 2.49 -13.99
CA TRP A 75 -4.59 1.65 -12.80
C TRP A 75 -4.89 0.20 -13.15
N LEU A 76 -4.10 -0.73 -12.62
CA LEU A 76 -4.31 -2.16 -12.81
C LEU A 76 -4.47 -2.86 -11.46
N HIS A 77 -5.63 -3.51 -11.25
CA HIS A 77 -5.95 -4.16 -9.98
C HIS A 77 -6.18 -5.65 -10.16
N CYS A 78 -5.44 -6.47 -9.41
CA CYS A 78 -5.66 -7.91 -9.38
C CYS A 78 -6.80 -8.27 -8.40
N ALA A 79 -7.69 -9.17 -8.84
CA ALA A 79 -8.76 -9.69 -8.00
C ALA A 79 -8.21 -10.61 -6.89
N HIS A 80 -9.00 -10.81 -5.85
CA HIS A 80 -8.62 -11.71 -4.75
C HIS A 80 -8.43 -13.15 -5.22
N LEU A 81 -7.40 -13.80 -4.68
CA LEU A 81 -7.24 -15.24 -4.81
C LEU A 81 -8.29 -15.95 -3.95
N LEU A 82 -8.97 -16.93 -4.55
CA LEU A 82 -9.96 -17.76 -3.88
C LEU A 82 -9.35 -19.13 -3.54
N VAL A 83 -9.64 -19.60 -2.32
CA VAL A 83 -9.36 -20.96 -1.84
C VAL A 83 -10.70 -21.60 -1.52
N ASP A 84 -11.01 -22.71 -2.18
CA ASP A 84 -12.27 -23.44 -2.01
C ASP A 84 -13.52 -22.55 -2.16
N GLY A 85 -13.46 -21.62 -3.12
CA GLY A 85 -14.53 -20.66 -3.42
C GLY A 85 -14.64 -19.48 -2.44
N GLN A 86 -13.77 -19.38 -1.44
CA GLN A 86 -13.75 -18.29 -0.46
C GLN A 86 -12.50 -17.43 -0.61
N LYS A 87 -12.61 -16.14 -0.28
CA LYS A 87 -11.44 -15.25 -0.22
C LYS A 87 -10.39 -15.83 0.74
N MET A 88 -9.14 -15.85 0.31
CA MET A 88 -8.03 -16.19 1.19
C MET A 88 -7.90 -15.14 2.30
N ALA A 89 -7.97 -15.58 3.56
CA ALA A 89 -7.89 -14.70 4.73
C ALA A 89 -7.31 -15.43 5.95
N LYS A 90 -6.45 -14.74 6.71
CA LYS A 90 -5.86 -15.29 7.95
C LYS A 90 -6.92 -15.69 8.99
N SER A 91 -8.00 -14.90 9.11
CA SER A 91 -9.11 -15.15 10.03
C SER A 91 -9.90 -16.42 9.74
N LEU A 92 -9.95 -16.86 8.47
CA LEU A 92 -10.62 -18.09 8.06
C LEU A 92 -9.70 -19.32 8.18
N GLY A 93 -8.40 -19.11 8.47
CA GLY A 93 -7.42 -20.19 8.49
C GLY A 93 -7.19 -20.86 7.12
N ASN A 94 -7.68 -20.28 6.03
CA ASN A 94 -7.62 -20.82 4.68
C ASN A 94 -6.47 -20.24 3.84
N PHE A 95 -5.49 -19.58 4.48
CA PHE A 95 -4.35 -19.01 3.78
C PHE A 95 -3.22 -20.02 3.64
N TYR A 96 -2.54 -19.96 2.51
CA TYR A 96 -1.34 -20.74 2.23
C TYR A 96 -0.20 -19.79 1.93
N THR A 97 0.95 -20.05 2.53
CA THR A 97 2.21 -19.42 2.13
C THR A 97 2.80 -20.17 0.94
N VAL A 98 3.73 -19.54 0.23
CA VAL A 98 4.47 -20.20 -0.86
C VAL A 98 5.14 -21.51 -0.38
N PRO A 99 5.82 -21.57 0.79
CA PRO A 99 6.30 -22.82 1.35
C PRO A 99 5.23 -23.89 1.57
N ASP A 100 4.03 -23.53 2.06
CA ASP A 100 2.95 -24.50 2.26
C ASP A 100 2.51 -25.16 0.95
N VAL A 101 2.47 -24.38 -0.13
CA VAL A 101 2.11 -24.85 -1.48
C VAL A 101 3.21 -25.76 -2.04
N VAL A 102 4.48 -25.38 -1.89
CA VAL A 102 5.63 -26.21 -2.33
C VAL A 102 5.68 -27.53 -1.54
N ALA A 103 5.47 -27.50 -0.23
CA ALA A 103 5.46 -28.70 0.61
C ALA A 103 4.33 -29.69 0.24
N LYS A 104 3.25 -29.20 -0.37
CA LYS A 104 2.17 -30.02 -0.94
C LYS A 104 2.51 -30.65 -2.29
N GLY A 105 3.69 -30.35 -2.86
CA GLY A 105 4.17 -30.93 -4.12
C GLY A 105 3.75 -30.19 -5.38
N TYR A 106 3.24 -28.96 -5.27
CA TYR A 106 3.00 -28.08 -6.41
C TYR A 106 4.29 -27.36 -6.82
N THR A 107 4.52 -27.19 -8.13
CA THR A 107 5.71 -26.54 -8.72
C THR A 107 5.30 -25.49 -9.73
#